data_AF-A0A2K3L0H0-F1
#
_entry.id   AF-A0A2K3L0H0-F1
#
_cell.length_a   1.000
_cell.length_b   1.000
_cell.length_c   1.000
_cell.angle_alpha   90.00
_cell.angle_beta   90.00
_cell.angle_gamma   90.00
#
_symmetry.space_group_name_H-M   'P 1'
#
loop_
_entity.id
_entity.type
_entity.pdbx_description
1 polymer ?
#
loop_
_entity_poly.entity_id
_entity_poly.type
_entity_poly.pdbx_seq_one_letter_code
_entity_poly.pdbx_strand_id
1 'polypeptide(L)'
;MPSSVRRLTMAVITNSLSLKHTLSLGCPQTKFLTRRPSSTSISFRRCYASYANENREYVIVGGGNAAGYAARTFVEHGVADGRLCIVTKEGVAPYERPALTKAYLFPPEKKPARLPGFHTCVGSGGERQTPEWYKEKGIEMLYEDPVENIDIEKQTLTTSSGKLLKYGSLIIATGCTSSRFPDKIGGNLSGVHYIRDVADADSLVSSLEKAKKVVVVGGGYIGMEIAAAAVAWKLDTT
;
A
#
# COMPACT_ATOMS: atom_id res chain seq x y z
N MET A 1 -30.58 -9.32 36.84
CA MET A 1 -29.22 -9.33 37.44
C MET A 1 -28.20 -8.89 36.39
N PRO A 2 -27.83 -7.61 36.30
CA PRO A 2 -26.76 -7.16 35.41
C PRO A 2 -25.38 -7.30 36.09
N SER A 3 -24.46 -8.07 35.51
CA SER A 3 -23.08 -8.21 36.00
C SER A 3 -22.19 -7.09 35.45
N SER A 4 -21.49 -6.39 36.35
CA SER A 4 -20.60 -5.28 35.98
C SER A 4 -19.25 -5.78 35.46
N VAL A 5 -18.84 -5.32 34.27
CA VAL A 5 -17.48 -5.51 33.74
C VAL A 5 -16.68 -4.23 33.98
N ARG A 6 -15.56 -4.35 34.69
CA ARG A 6 -14.74 -3.21 35.13
C ARG A 6 -13.88 -2.69 33.99
N ARG A 7 -13.77 -1.35 33.86
CA ARG A 7 -12.67 -0.72 33.13
C ARG A 7 -11.39 -0.86 33.94
N LEU A 8 -10.28 -1.21 33.28
CA LEU A 8 -8.94 -1.10 33.86
C LEU A 8 -8.37 0.28 33.52
N THR A 9 -7.87 0.99 34.54
CA THR A 9 -7.16 2.27 34.37
C THR A 9 -5.80 2.12 35.04
N MET A 10 -4.71 2.04 34.27
CA MET A 10 -3.36 2.10 34.85
C MET A 10 -2.94 3.56 35.05
N ALA A 11 -2.55 3.89 36.27
CA ALA A 11 -1.88 5.15 36.58
C ALA A 11 -0.37 4.98 36.39
N VAL A 12 0.30 5.97 35.82
CA VAL A 12 1.76 6.07 35.83
C VAL A 12 2.17 6.98 36.99
N ILE A 13 3.09 6.48 37.82
CA ILE A 13 3.62 7.21 38.98
C ILE A 13 4.86 7.99 38.55
N THR A 14 4.85 9.31 38.74
CA THR A 14 6.06 10.14 38.81
C THR A 14 6.11 10.80 40.19
N ASN A 15 7.30 10.90 40.77
CA ASN A 15 7.48 11.23 42.18
C ASN A 15 8.59 12.26 42.38
N SER A 16 8.51 13.01 43.49
CA SER A 16 9.44 14.09 43.90
C SER A 16 9.37 15.35 43.02
N LEU A 17 9.71 16.56 43.49
CA LEU A 17 10.37 16.98 44.74
C LEU A 17 9.60 18.17 45.38
N SER A 18 9.89 18.51 46.65
CA SER A 18 9.17 19.54 47.43
C SER A 18 10.10 20.69 47.87
N LEU A 19 9.56 21.92 47.95
CA LEU A 19 10.14 23.06 48.70
C LEU A 19 9.06 24.07 49.12
N LYS A 20 9.40 25.05 49.98
CA LYS A 20 8.47 25.82 50.85
C LYS A 20 8.94 27.29 51.05
N HIS A 21 8.18 28.25 51.62
CA HIS A 21 6.77 28.25 52.06
C HIS A 21 5.89 29.09 51.09
N THR A 22 5.19 30.21 51.35
CA THR A 22 4.97 31.11 52.52
C THR A 22 3.61 31.85 52.37
N LEU A 23 3.00 32.32 53.46
CA LEU A 23 1.73 33.07 53.49
C LEU A 23 1.93 34.58 53.27
N SER A 24 0.95 35.26 52.64
CA SER A 24 0.45 36.57 53.09
C SER A 24 -0.88 36.94 52.40
N LEU A 25 -1.67 37.83 53.02
CA LEU A 25 -2.91 38.42 52.51
C LEU A 25 -2.68 39.90 52.15
N GLY A 26 -3.33 40.41 51.10
CA GLY A 26 -3.27 41.84 50.77
C GLY A 26 -4.04 42.26 49.53
N CYS A 27 -5.06 43.09 49.72
CA CYS A 27 -5.77 43.85 48.69
C CYS A 27 -6.22 45.16 49.37
N PRO A 28 -6.04 46.35 48.76
CA PRO A 28 -7.02 46.78 47.77
C PRO A 28 -6.48 47.55 46.55
N GLN A 29 -7.30 47.54 45.50
CA GLN A 29 -7.47 48.51 44.41
C GLN A 29 -6.41 49.62 44.18
N THR A 30 -5.92 49.69 42.94
CA THR A 30 -6.01 50.94 42.14
C THR A 30 -6.13 50.62 40.66
N LYS A 31 -6.86 51.43 39.89
CA LYS A 31 -7.00 51.26 38.43
C LYS A 31 -5.96 52.11 37.70
N PHE A 32 -5.14 51.50 36.85
CA PHE A 32 -4.47 52.21 35.76
C PHE A 32 -4.47 51.38 34.47
N LEU A 33 -4.82 52.02 33.36
CA LEU A 33 -4.94 51.40 32.04
C LEU A 33 -3.57 51.39 31.35
N THR A 34 -2.96 50.21 31.21
CA THR A 34 -1.83 49.98 30.30
C THR A 34 -2.14 48.84 29.34
N ARG A 35 -1.96 49.09 28.03
CA ARG A 35 -2.19 48.07 26.99
C ARG A 35 -1.15 46.96 27.12
N ARG A 36 -1.59 45.73 27.37
CA ARG A 36 -0.79 44.54 27.01
C ARG A 36 -0.96 44.26 25.51
N PRO A 37 0.13 44.09 24.74
CA PRO A 37 0.05 43.28 23.53
C PRO A 37 -0.38 41.86 23.94
N SER A 38 -1.27 41.23 23.19
CA SER A 38 -1.57 39.82 23.38
C SER A 38 -0.32 38.98 23.11
N SER A 39 0.05 38.10 24.05
CA SER A 39 1.13 37.14 23.84
C SER A 39 0.72 36.15 22.75
N THR A 40 1.16 36.38 21.52
CA THR A 40 0.96 35.46 20.41
C THR A 40 1.60 34.12 20.75
N SER A 41 0.78 33.12 21.01
CA SER A 41 1.24 31.73 21.16
C SER A 41 1.69 31.22 19.80
N ILE A 42 2.96 31.47 19.46
CA ILE A 42 3.62 30.89 18.29
C ILE A 42 3.67 29.39 18.50
N SER A 43 2.62 28.71 18.04
CA SER A 43 2.58 27.26 17.94
C SER A 43 3.72 26.84 17.02
N PHE A 44 4.66 26.05 17.56
CA PHE A 44 5.68 25.37 16.77
C PHE A 44 5.00 24.30 15.89
N ARG A 45 4.29 24.73 14.85
CA ARG A 45 4.05 23.90 13.66
C ARG A 45 5.40 23.70 12.99
N ARG A 46 6.06 22.63 13.43
CA ARG A 46 7.28 22.05 12.88
C ARG A 46 7.22 22.17 11.36
N CYS A 47 8.12 22.98 10.79
CA CYS A 47 8.17 23.18 9.35
C CYS A 47 8.45 21.81 8.71
N TYR A 48 7.47 21.27 7.98
CA TYR A 48 7.68 20.06 7.20
C TYR A 48 8.68 20.40 6.11
N ALA A 49 9.86 19.79 6.18
CA ALA A 49 10.96 20.08 5.27
C ALA A 49 10.53 19.83 3.82
N SER A 50 11.07 20.63 2.90
CA SER A 50 10.77 20.53 1.48
C SER A 50 11.01 19.11 0.95
N TYR A 51 10.13 18.67 0.05
CA TYR A 51 10.23 17.42 -0.72
C TYR A 51 11.37 17.52 -1.77
N ALA A 52 12.60 17.74 -1.31
CA ALA A 52 13.78 18.04 -2.14
C ALA A 52 14.94 17.04 -1.95
N ASN A 53 14.78 16.05 -1.07
CA ASN A 53 15.76 14.99 -0.83
C ASN A 53 15.16 13.61 -1.13
N GLU A 54 16.01 12.64 -1.45
CA GLU A 54 15.70 11.21 -1.68
C GLU A 54 15.38 10.43 -0.39
N ASN A 55 15.32 11.13 0.74
CA ASN A 55 14.99 10.57 2.05
C ASN A 55 13.47 10.40 2.22
N ARG A 56 13.02 9.28 2.78
CA ARG A 56 11.63 8.98 3.12
C ARG A 56 11.54 8.42 4.54
N GLU A 57 10.49 8.77 5.29
CA GLU A 57 10.30 8.21 6.64
C GLU A 57 9.91 6.73 6.56
N TYR A 58 9.05 6.39 5.59
CA TYR A 58 8.58 5.03 5.31
C TYR A 58 8.70 4.72 3.81
N VAL A 59 9.22 3.54 3.47
CA VAL A 59 9.20 3.01 2.10
C VAL A 59 8.59 1.61 2.08
N ILE A 60 7.61 1.39 1.20
CA ILE A 60 7.10 0.06 0.85
C ILE A 60 7.71 -0.36 -0.49
N VAL A 61 8.26 -1.57 -0.55
CA VAL A 61 8.85 -2.15 -1.77
C VAL A 61 7.92 -3.25 -2.30
N GLY A 62 7.33 -3.01 -3.48
CA GLY A 62 6.30 -3.82 -4.11
C GLY A 62 4.91 -3.17 -4.03
N GLY A 63 4.16 -3.13 -5.14
CA GLY A 63 2.82 -2.55 -5.24
C GLY A 63 1.66 -3.55 -5.15
N GLY A 64 1.82 -4.67 -4.44
CA GLY A 64 0.78 -5.69 -4.28
C GLY A 64 -0.32 -5.32 -3.27
N ASN A 65 -1.28 -6.23 -3.02
CA ASN A 65 -2.35 -6.02 -2.03
C ASN A 65 -1.80 -5.55 -0.67
N ALA A 66 -0.72 -6.16 -0.18
CA ALA A 66 -0.09 -5.79 1.09
C ALA A 66 0.32 -4.30 1.15
N ALA A 67 0.75 -3.71 0.03
CA ALA A 67 1.13 -2.31 -0.05
C ALA A 67 -0.08 -1.37 -0.04
N GLY A 68 -1.14 -1.68 -0.79
CA GLY A 68 -2.37 -0.87 -0.79
C GLY A 68 -3.13 -0.91 0.55
N TYR A 69 -3.19 -2.09 1.18
CA TYR A 69 -3.75 -2.23 2.53
C TYR A 69 -2.88 -1.56 3.59
N ALA A 70 -1.54 -1.67 3.51
CA ALA A 70 -0.65 -0.91 4.40
C ALA A 70 -0.83 0.60 4.21
N ALA A 71 -0.87 1.09 2.96
CA ALA A 71 -1.13 2.50 2.64
C ALA A 71 -2.45 2.99 3.25
N ARG A 72 -3.50 2.16 3.22
CA ARG A 72 -4.78 2.44 3.92
C ARG A 72 -4.55 2.68 5.41
N THR A 73 -3.82 1.78 6.07
CA THR A 73 -3.51 1.89 7.50
C THR A 73 -2.61 3.09 7.83
N PHE A 74 -1.65 3.44 6.95
CA PHE A 74 -0.86 4.68 7.09
C PHE A 74 -1.74 5.94 7.03
N VAL A 75 -2.80 5.94 6.21
CA VAL A 75 -3.76 7.04 6.11
C VAL A 75 -4.71 7.08 7.30
N GLU A 76 -5.24 5.93 7.72
CA GLU A 76 -6.11 5.77 8.91
C GLU A 76 -5.43 6.27 10.20
N HIS A 77 -4.10 6.14 10.30
CA HIS A 77 -3.31 6.61 11.45
C HIS A 77 -2.68 8.00 11.26
N GLY A 78 -2.95 8.71 10.14
CA GLY A 78 -2.42 10.05 9.90
C GLY A 78 -0.89 10.11 9.69
N VAL A 79 -0.28 9.02 9.21
CA VAL A 79 1.18 8.88 9.01
C VAL A 79 1.64 8.78 7.56
N ALA A 80 0.72 8.77 6.59
CA ALA A 80 1.02 8.77 5.16
C ALA A 80 1.65 10.08 4.64
N ASP A 81 1.03 11.22 4.98
CA ASP A 81 1.24 12.53 4.34
C ASP A 81 2.72 12.94 4.29
N GLY A 82 3.28 12.98 3.07
CA GLY A 82 4.65 13.35 2.74
C GLY A 82 5.75 12.40 3.24
N ARG A 83 5.37 11.28 3.85
CA ARG A 83 6.27 10.42 4.61
C ARG A 83 6.33 9.00 4.07
N LEU A 84 5.29 8.55 3.36
CA LEU A 84 5.23 7.25 2.72
C LEU A 84 5.58 7.35 1.22
N CYS A 85 6.52 6.51 0.79
CA CYS A 85 6.79 6.20 -0.61
C CYS A 85 6.48 4.72 -0.88
N ILE A 86 5.95 4.40 -2.05
CA ILE A 86 5.73 3.02 -2.51
C ILE A 86 6.43 2.84 -3.85
N VAL A 87 7.35 1.89 -3.92
CA VAL A 87 8.15 1.58 -5.12
C VAL A 87 7.63 0.28 -5.73
N THR A 88 7.25 0.27 -7.00
CA THR A 88 6.60 -0.88 -7.64
C THR A 88 7.08 -1.13 -9.07
N LYS A 89 7.22 -2.42 -9.43
CA LYS A 89 7.55 -2.87 -10.79
C LYS A 89 6.38 -2.74 -11.78
N GLU A 90 5.16 -2.56 -11.29
CA GLU A 90 3.94 -2.59 -12.10
C GLU A 90 3.47 -1.15 -12.37
N GLY A 91 3.12 -0.82 -13.62
CA GLY A 91 2.66 0.51 -14.04
C GLY A 91 1.26 0.92 -13.58
N VAL A 92 0.75 0.34 -12.49
CA VAL A 92 -0.59 0.54 -11.97
C VAL A 92 -0.60 0.62 -10.45
N ALA A 93 -1.55 1.38 -9.89
CA ALA A 93 -1.78 1.43 -8.44
C ALA A 93 -2.18 0.04 -7.88
N PRO A 94 -1.90 -0.26 -6.60
CA PRO A 94 -2.24 -1.53 -5.97
C PRO A 94 -3.69 -2.00 -6.22
N TYR A 95 -3.86 -3.29 -6.45
CA TYR A 95 -5.14 -3.88 -6.87
C TYR A 95 -5.39 -5.27 -6.25
N GLU A 96 -6.66 -5.67 -6.28
CA GLU A 96 -7.11 -6.95 -5.75
C GLU A 96 -6.73 -8.11 -6.68
N ARG A 97 -5.46 -8.55 -6.58
CA ARG A 97 -4.86 -9.61 -7.40
C ARG A 97 -5.70 -10.90 -7.56
N PRO A 98 -6.50 -11.35 -6.58
CA PRO A 98 -7.41 -12.49 -6.76
C PRO A 98 -8.49 -12.32 -7.85
N ALA A 99 -8.69 -11.12 -8.39
CA ALA A 99 -9.57 -10.88 -9.54
C ALA A 99 -8.97 -11.37 -10.87
N LEU A 100 -7.63 -11.39 -11.00
CA LEU A 100 -6.91 -11.68 -12.25
C LEU A 100 -7.17 -13.08 -12.80
N THR A 101 -7.45 -14.05 -11.94
CA THR A 101 -7.79 -15.45 -12.31
C THR A 101 -9.29 -15.72 -12.35
N LYS A 102 -10.12 -14.71 -12.05
CA LYS A 102 -11.58 -14.83 -11.91
C LYS A 102 -12.29 -13.93 -12.91
N ALA A 103 -12.95 -12.88 -12.43
CA ALA A 103 -13.73 -11.96 -13.25
C ALA A 103 -12.91 -11.23 -14.32
N TYR A 104 -11.58 -11.13 -14.19
CA TYR A 104 -10.73 -10.58 -15.25
C TYR A 104 -10.71 -11.45 -16.52
N LEU A 105 -10.82 -12.77 -16.36
CA LEU A 105 -10.79 -13.77 -17.44
C LEU A 105 -12.18 -14.18 -17.89
N PHE A 106 -13.22 -13.43 -17.55
CA PHE A 106 -14.55 -13.67 -18.11
C PHE A 106 -14.56 -13.28 -19.60
N PRO A 107 -15.27 -14.03 -20.47
CA PRO A 107 -15.46 -13.64 -21.86
C PRO A 107 -16.27 -12.33 -21.97
N PRO A 108 -16.15 -11.57 -23.06
CA PRO A 108 -16.65 -10.19 -23.14
C PRO A 108 -18.13 -10.01 -22.78
N GLU A 109 -18.99 -10.96 -23.15
CA GLU A 109 -20.42 -10.91 -22.87
C GLU A 109 -20.76 -11.01 -21.36
N LYS A 110 -19.83 -11.50 -20.54
CA LYS A 110 -19.95 -11.59 -19.08
C LYS A 110 -19.35 -10.38 -18.34
N LYS A 111 -19.03 -9.29 -19.06
CA LYS A 111 -18.53 -8.01 -18.51
C LYS A 111 -17.31 -8.17 -17.59
N PRO A 112 -16.14 -8.57 -18.13
CA PRO A 112 -14.97 -8.85 -17.32
C PRO A 112 -14.47 -7.65 -16.51
N ALA A 113 -13.91 -7.93 -15.33
CA ALA A 113 -13.33 -6.93 -14.46
C ALA A 113 -12.09 -6.29 -15.11
N ARG A 114 -11.99 -4.97 -15.07
CA ARG A 114 -10.83 -4.18 -15.54
C ARG A 114 -10.48 -3.11 -14.51
N LEU A 115 -9.22 -2.65 -14.52
CA LEU A 115 -8.82 -1.47 -13.75
C LEU A 115 -9.50 -0.22 -14.36
N PRO A 116 -9.84 0.82 -13.56
CA PRO A 116 -9.57 0.97 -12.13
C PRO A 116 -10.54 0.20 -11.20
N GLY A 117 -11.47 -0.59 -11.74
CA GLY A 117 -12.61 -1.17 -11.02
C GLY A 117 -12.25 -1.97 -9.75
N PHE A 118 -11.11 -2.67 -9.74
CA PHE A 118 -10.66 -3.52 -8.64
C PHE A 118 -9.33 -3.09 -7.98
N HIS A 119 -8.99 -1.80 -7.99
CA HIS A 119 -7.94 -1.29 -7.08
C HIS A 119 -8.29 -1.60 -5.61
N THR A 120 -7.27 -1.80 -4.76
CA THR A 120 -7.47 -2.02 -3.32
C THR A 120 -8.21 -0.84 -2.69
N CYS A 121 -8.99 -0.97 -1.62
CA CYS A 121 -9.29 -2.16 -0.81
C CYS A 121 -10.72 -2.69 -1.06
N VAL A 122 -11.24 -2.57 -2.29
CA VAL A 122 -12.64 -2.95 -2.59
C VAL A 122 -12.93 -4.43 -2.33
N GLY A 123 -11.90 -5.29 -2.36
CA GLY A 123 -12.03 -6.73 -2.04
C GLY A 123 -12.41 -7.01 -0.58
N SER A 124 -12.16 -6.06 0.33
CA SER A 124 -12.64 -6.10 1.72
C SER A 124 -13.74 -5.06 2.00
N GLY A 125 -14.42 -4.54 0.96
CA GLY A 125 -15.43 -3.48 1.11
C GLY A 125 -14.88 -2.11 1.52
N GLY A 126 -13.58 -1.86 1.34
CA GLY A 126 -12.97 -0.55 1.59
C GLY A 126 -13.10 0.43 0.42
N GLU A 127 -12.63 1.66 0.64
CA GLU A 127 -12.46 2.68 -0.40
C GLU A 127 -11.56 2.18 -1.55
N ARG A 128 -11.84 2.61 -2.79
CA ARG A 128 -11.01 2.34 -3.97
C ARG A 128 -9.87 3.35 -4.06
N GLN A 129 -8.65 2.86 -3.97
CA GLN A 129 -7.41 3.63 -4.03
C GLN A 129 -6.90 3.71 -5.48
N THR A 130 -7.45 4.62 -6.27
CA THR A 130 -6.92 4.93 -7.61
C THR A 130 -5.60 5.71 -7.52
N PRO A 131 -4.82 5.91 -8.60
CA PRO A 131 -3.59 6.71 -8.55
C PRO A 131 -3.77 8.11 -7.96
N GLU A 132 -4.95 8.71 -8.16
CA GLU A 132 -5.34 10.02 -7.62
C GLU A 132 -5.46 9.97 -6.08
N TRP A 133 -6.01 8.89 -5.53
CA TRP A 133 -6.12 8.71 -4.07
C TRP A 133 -4.75 8.76 -3.40
N TYR A 134 -3.74 8.07 -3.93
CA TYR A 134 -2.38 8.10 -3.36
C TYR A 134 -1.80 9.51 -3.36
N LYS A 135 -1.99 10.25 -4.46
CA LYS A 135 -1.57 11.66 -4.58
C LYS A 135 -2.32 12.57 -3.58
N GLU A 136 -3.62 12.39 -3.41
CA GLU A 136 -4.44 13.13 -2.45
C GLU A 136 -4.09 12.85 -0.98
N LYS A 137 -3.60 11.64 -0.67
CA LYS A 137 -3.13 11.30 0.69
C LYS A 137 -1.64 11.61 0.93
N GLY A 138 -0.98 12.31 0.00
CA GLY A 138 0.43 12.69 0.12
C GLY A 138 1.42 11.51 0.02
N ILE A 139 1.03 10.42 -0.65
CA ILE A 139 1.86 9.22 -0.84
C ILE A 139 2.57 9.32 -2.20
N GLU A 140 3.91 9.22 -2.20
CA GLU A 140 4.67 9.11 -3.45
C GLU A 140 4.56 7.68 -4.00
N MET A 141 4.19 7.54 -5.28
CA MET A 141 4.19 6.28 -6.01
C MET A 141 5.30 6.32 -7.07
N LEU A 142 6.26 5.40 -6.99
CA LEU A 142 7.25 5.17 -8.03
C LEU A 142 6.85 3.91 -8.81
N TYR A 143 6.25 4.14 -9.98
CA TYR A 143 5.79 3.10 -10.89
C TYR A 143 6.89 2.66 -11.86
N GLU A 144 6.81 1.42 -12.33
CA GLU A 144 7.67 0.81 -13.36
C GLU A 144 9.18 0.82 -13.04
N ASP A 145 9.53 1.05 -11.77
CA ASP A 145 10.91 1.21 -11.31
C ASP A 145 11.22 0.26 -10.15
N PRO A 146 11.42 -1.06 -10.42
CA PRO A 146 11.73 -2.04 -9.38
C PRO A 146 12.99 -1.69 -8.57
N VAL A 147 12.97 -2.09 -7.28
CA VAL A 147 14.15 -2.04 -6.41
C VAL A 147 15.07 -3.23 -6.75
N GLU A 148 16.33 -2.94 -7.08
CA GLU A 148 17.33 -3.95 -7.42
C GLU A 148 18.29 -4.26 -6.28
N ASN A 149 18.53 -3.29 -5.38
CA ASN A 149 19.47 -3.45 -4.26
C ASN A 149 18.95 -2.74 -2.99
N ILE A 150 19.25 -3.30 -1.81
CA ILE A 150 18.90 -2.79 -0.48
C ILE A 150 20.12 -2.93 0.43
N ASP A 151 20.69 -1.81 0.83
CA ASP A 151 21.76 -1.70 1.81
C ASP A 151 21.17 -1.40 3.19
N ILE A 152 21.09 -2.45 4.01
CA ILE A 152 20.46 -2.40 5.34
C ILE A 152 21.28 -1.54 6.32
N GLU A 153 22.61 -1.53 6.20
CA GLU A 153 23.50 -0.77 7.10
C GLU A 153 23.41 0.74 6.86
N LYS A 154 23.34 1.16 5.58
CA LYS A 154 23.20 2.57 5.19
C LYS A 154 21.74 3.05 5.21
N GLN A 155 20.80 2.11 5.35
CA GLN A 155 19.35 2.30 5.21
C GLN A 155 18.94 2.89 3.86
N THR A 156 19.56 2.40 2.78
CA THR A 156 19.32 2.88 1.41
C THR A 156 18.90 1.75 0.49
N LEU A 157 18.10 2.07 -0.53
CA LEU A 157 17.81 1.17 -1.63
C LEU A 157 18.07 1.86 -2.97
N THR A 158 18.31 1.07 -4.01
CA THR A 158 18.54 1.55 -5.38
C THR A 158 17.53 0.90 -6.31
N THR A 159 16.90 1.72 -7.16
CA THR A 159 15.95 1.26 -8.18
C THR A 159 16.61 1.10 -9.55
N SER A 160 15.93 0.41 -10.47
CA SER A 160 16.41 0.15 -11.84
C SER A 160 16.70 1.40 -12.67
N SER A 161 16.03 2.53 -12.38
CA SER A 161 16.34 3.84 -12.98
C SER A 161 17.63 4.47 -12.45
N GLY A 162 18.29 3.83 -11.48
CA GLY A 162 19.45 4.34 -10.76
C GLY A 162 19.10 5.26 -9.58
N LYS A 163 17.80 5.46 -9.26
CA LYS A 163 17.38 6.31 -8.15
C LYS A 163 17.79 5.69 -6.82
N LEU A 164 18.64 6.39 -6.08
CA LEU A 164 18.92 6.09 -4.69
C LEU A 164 17.76 6.62 -3.83
N LEU A 165 17.33 5.85 -2.83
CA LEU A 165 16.37 6.31 -1.83
C LEU A 165 16.87 5.91 -0.44
N LYS A 166 16.85 6.84 0.51
CA LYS A 166 17.12 6.54 1.92
C LYS A 166 15.82 6.39 2.69
N TYR A 167 15.70 5.35 3.51
CA TYR A 167 14.50 5.09 4.30
C TYR A 167 14.76 5.21 5.81
N GLY A 168 13.76 5.68 6.56
CA GLY A 168 13.72 5.53 8.02
C GLY A 168 13.26 4.13 8.42
N SER A 169 12.18 3.64 7.79
CA SER A 169 11.64 2.29 7.94
C SER A 169 11.27 1.68 6.59
N LEU A 170 11.52 0.38 6.43
CA LEU A 170 11.31 -0.36 5.19
C LEU A 170 10.28 -1.47 5.39
N ILE A 171 9.33 -1.59 4.45
CA ILE A 171 8.35 -2.67 4.40
C ILE A 171 8.54 -3.44 3.09
N ILE A 172 8.93 -4.71 3.18
CA ILE A 172 9.11 -5.57 2.02
C ILE A 172 7.76 -6.23 1.70
N ALA A 173 7.15 -5.80 0.60
CA ALA A 173 5.83 -6.22 0.11
C ALA A 173 5.88 -6.79 -1.33
N THR A 174 7.07 -7.26 -1.76
CA THR A 174 7.35 -7.78 -3.11
C THR A 174 6.51 -9.00 -3.48
N GLY A 175 6.21 -9.86 -2.51
CA GLY A 175 5.49 -11.11 -2.72
C GLY A 175 6.28 -12.11 -3.55
N CYS A 176 5.57 -13.00 -4.27
CA CYS A 176 6.16 -14.07 -5.07
C CYS A 176 6.15 -13.77 -6.58
N THR A 177 6.95 -14.52 -7.34
CA THR A 177 6.83 -14.71 -8.79
C THR A 177 6.14 -16.05 -9.10
N SER A 178 5.72 -16.26 -10.35
CA SER A 178 5.26 -17.57 -10.83
C SER A 178 6.44 -18.43 -11.27
N SER A 179 6.47 -19.70 -10.87
CA SER A 179 7.42 -20.68 -11.40
C SER A 179 7.23 -20.83 -12.91
N ARG A 180 8.30 -20.68 -13.69
CA ARG A 180 8.28 -20.79 -15.16
C ARG A 180 9.00 -22.06 -15.63
N PHE A 181 8.55 -22.62 -16.75
CA PHE A 181 9.26 -23.72 -17.40
C PHE A 181 10.56 -23.21 -18.05
N PRO A 182 11.64 -23.99 -18.08
CA PRO A 182 12.86 -23.60 -18.80
C PRO A 182 12.63 -23.42 -20.30
N ASP A 183 13.27 -22.42 -20.89
CA ASP A 183 13.28 -22.11 -22.33
C ASP A 183 13.56 -23.35 -23.19
N LYS A 184 14.52 -24.19 -22.75
CA LYS A 184 14.94 -25.42 -23.43
C LYS A 184 13.86 -26.52 -23.53
N ILE A 185 12.73 -26.39 -22.83
CA ILE A 185 11.54 -27.24 -22.99
C ILE A 185 10.32 -26.45 -23.50
N GLY A 186 10.55 -25.27 -24.10
CA GLY A 186 9.52 -24.44 -24.70
C GLY A 186 8.85 -23.46 -23.75
N GLY A 187 9.41 -23.18 -22.57
CA GLY A 187 8.78 -22.35 -21.54
C GLY A 187 8.48 -20.89 -21.91
N ASN A 188 9.07 -20.41 -23.02
CA ASN A 188 8.87 -19.09 -23.63
C ASN A 188 8.28 -19.16 -25.06
N LEU A 189 7.66 -20.29 -25.45
CA LEU A 189 6.95 -20.40 -26.74
C LEU A 189 5.67 -19.55 -26.74
N SER A 190 5.30 -19.03 -27.91
CA SER A 190 4.02 -18.32 -28.10
C SER A 190 2.85 -19.26 -27.75
N GLY A 191 1.93 -18.77 -26.92
CA GLY A 191 0.83 -19.56 -26.34
C GLY A 191 1.14 -20.24 -25.01
N VAL A 192 2.38 -20.20 -24.51
CA VAL A 192 2.70 -20.56 -23.11
C VAL A 192 2.48 -19.34 -22.23
N HIS A 193 1.46 -19.41 -21.37
CA HIS A 193 1.10 -18.33 -20.45
C HIS A 193 1.35 -18.71 -18.99
N TYR A 194 1.73 -17.71 -18.22
CA TYR A 194 1.72 -17.73 -16.75
C TYR A 194 0.75 -16.65 -16.27
N ILE A 195 0.35 -16.66 -15.00
CA ILE A 195 -0.46 -15.58 -14.45
C ILE A 195 0.01 -15.13 -13.07
N ARG A 196 0.41 -13.86 -12.97
CA ARG A 196 0.81 -13.23 -11.71
C ARG A 196 0.35 -11.78 -11.57
N ASP A 197 0.44 -10.99 -12.64
CA ASP A 197 0.10 -9.58 -12.67
C ASP A 197 -0.82 -9.25 -13.86
N VAL A 198 -1.22 -7.97 -13.98
CA VAL A 198 -2.21 -7.54 -14.98
C VAL A 198 -1.71 -7.76 -16.42
N ALA A 199 -0.40 -7.63 -16.67
CA ALA A 199 0.17 -7.84 -18.00
C ALA A 199 0.17 -9.33 -18.40
N ASP A 200 0.52 -10.24 -17.49
CA ASP A 200 0.31 -11.69 -17.68
C ASP A 200 -1.18 -11.98 -18.01
N ALA A 201 -2.12 -11.35 -17.30
CA ALA A 201 -3.57 -11.58 -17.46
C ALA A 201 -4.13 -11.04 -18.79
N ASP A 202 -3.70 -9.85 -19.23
CA ASP A 202 -4.05 -9.29 -20.54
C ASP A 202 -3.48 -10.12 -21.69
N SER A 203 -2.26 -10.64 -21.52
CA SER A 203 -1.65 -11.60 -22.46
C SER A 203 -2.49 -12.88 -22.59
N LEU A 204 -2.95 -13.43 -21.46
CA LEU A 204 -3.80 -14.63 -21.45
C LEU A 204 -5.17 -14.38 -22.11
N VAL A 205 -5.86 -13.27 -21.79
CA VAL A 205 -7.13 -12.91 -22.44
C VAL A 205 -6.97 -12.78 -23.95
N SER A 206 -5.91 -12.09 -24.39
CA SER A 206 -5.57 -11.89 -25.81
C SER A 206 -5.35 -13.19 -26.59
N SER A 207 -5.05 -14.30 -25.89
CA SER A 207 -4.90 -15.64 -26.47
C SER A 207 -6.18 -16.48 -26.35
N LEU A 208 -6.94 -16.37 -25.26
CA LEU A 208 -8.22 -17.05 -25.07
C LEU A 208 -9.23 -16.68 -26.18
N GLU A 209 -9.23 -15.42 -26.63
CA GLU A 209 -10.03 -14.93 -27.78
C GLU A 209 -9.77 -15.68 -29.10
N LYS A 210 -8.59 -16.29 -29.25
CA LYS A 210 -8.09 -16.90 -30.50
C LYS A 210 -7.88 -18.41 -30.37
N ALA A 211 -7.99 -18.93 -29.15
CA ALA A 211 -7.77 -20.34 -28.84
C ALA A 211 -8.87 -21.24 -29.41
N LYS A 212 -8.52 -22.53 -29.54
CA LYS A 212 -9.48 -23.62 -29.79
C LYS A 212 -9.39 -24.70 -28.72
N LYS A 213 -8.19 -24.89 -28.16
CA LYS A 213 -7.88 -25.77 -27.03
C LYS A 213 -7.02 -25.02 -26.01
N VAL A 214 -7.10 -25.43 -24.74
CA VAL A 214 -6.29 -24.94 -23.62
C VAL A 214 -5.79 -26.14 -22.82
N VAL A 215 -4.53 -26.10 -22.38
CA VAL A 215 -3.96 -27.09 -21.46
C VAL A 215 -3.48 -26.37 -20.20
N VAL A 216 -3.94 -26.80 -19.02
CA VAL A 216 -3.69 -26.13 -17.73
C VAL A 216 -2.74 -26.95 -16.88
N VAL A 217 -1.45 -26.60 -16.90
CA VAL A 217 -0.41 -27.38 -16.21
C VAL A 217 -0.34 -27.01 -14.71
N GLY A 218 -1.19 -27.66 -13.91
CA GLY A 218 -1.06 -27.72 -12.44
C GLY A 218 -2.40 -27.63 -11.69
N GLY A 219 -2.77 -28.69 -10.98
CA GLY A 219 -4.05 -28.82 -10.26
C GLY A 219 -4.22 -27.98 -8.97
N GLY A 220 -3.47 -26.87 -8.82
CA GLY A 220 -3.64 -25.94 -7.70
C GLY A 220 -4.87 -25.02 -7.88
N TYR A 221 -5.17 -24.18 -6.88
CA TYR A 221 -6.32 -23.25 -6.96
C TYR A 221 -6.25 -22.32 -8.18
N ILE A 222 -5.07 -21.81 -8.53
CA ILE A 222 -4.85 -21.03 -9.76
C ILE A 222 -5.26 -21.84 -11.00
N GLY A 223 -4.79 -23.08 -11.14
CA GLY A 223 -5.11 -23.93 -12.29
C GLY A 223 -6.59 -24.27 -12.37
N MET A 224 -7.24 -24.59 -11.26
CA MET A 224 -8.70 -24.81 -11.23
C MET A 224 -9.49 -23.56 -11.63
N GLU A 225 -9.06 -22.37 -11.22
CA GLU A 225 -9.67 -21.10 -11.64
C GLU A 225 -9.44 -20.82 -13.13
N ILE A 226 -8.23 -21.06 -13.66
CA ILE A 226 -7.93 -20.91 -15.10
C ILE A 226 -8.71 -21.93 -15.95
N ALA A 227 -8.82 -23.18 -15.51
CA ALA A 227 -9.61 -24.20 -16.22
C ALA A 227 -11.10 -23.83 -16.23
N ALA A 228 -11.65 -23.37 -15.10
CA ALA A 228 -13.03 -22.88 -15.03
C ALA A 228 -13.25 -21.63 -15.92
N ALA A 229 -12.25 -20.75 -16.04
CA ALA A 229 -12.28 -19.64 -17.00
C ALA A 229 -12.28 -20.15 -18.45
N ALA A 230 -11.36 -21.02 -18.86
CA ALA A 230 -11.29 -21.56 -20.22
C ALA A 230 -12.59 -22.29 -20.64
N VAL A 231 -13.20 -23.06 -19.73
CA VAL A 231 -14.53 -23.66 -19.92
C VAL A 231 -15.62 -22.58 -20.06
N ALA A 232 -15.53 -21.46 -19.35
CA ALA A 232 -16.45 -20.34 -19.51
C ALA A 232 -16.30 -19.59 -20.85
N TRP A 233 -15.14 -19.69 -21.52
CA TRP A 233 -14.92 -19.29 -22.94
C TRP A 233 -15.35 -20.38 -23.95
N LYS A 234 -15.85 -21.54 -23.48
CA LYS A 234 -16.27 -22.70 -24.30
C LYS A 234 -15.11 -23.38 -25.05
N LEU A 235 -13.90 -23.32 -24.50
CA LEU A 235 -12.70 -23.92 -25.08
C LEU A 235 -12.54 -25.39 -24.64
N ASP A 236 -12.04 -26.22 -25.55
CA ASP A 236 -11.64 -27.59 -25.24
C ASP A 236 -10.46 -27.57 -24.25
N THR A 237 -10.69 -27.97 -23.00
CA THR A 237 -9.80 -27.69 -21.86
C THR A 237 -9.33 -28.99 -21.23
N THR A 238 -8.02 -29.14 -21.03
CA THR A 238 -7.36 -30.29 -20.37
C THR A 238 -6.53 -29.83 -19.17
#